data_AF-A0A133V8N0-F1
#
_entry.id   AF-A0A133V8N0-F1
#
_cell.length_a   1.000
_cell.length_b   1.000
_cell.length_c   1.000
_cell.angle_alpha   90.00
_cell.angle_beta   90.00
_cell.angle_gamma   90.00
#
_symmetry.space_group_name_H-M   'P 1'
#
loop_
_entity.id
_entity.type
_entity.pdbx_description
1 polymer ?
#
loop_
_entity_poly.entity_id
_entity_poly.type
_entity_poly.pdbx_seq_one_letter_code
_entity_poly.pdbx_strand_id
1 'polypeptide(L)'
;MKVRNEIRWLEENKKRFNLFVWAVKYGPIRARKLRERYGTDDWWPMKVHINDLVERGLVEEAEEGYRSTASGEKVFESLKAVHDIESV
;
A
#
# COMPACT_ATOMS: atom_id res chain seq x y z
N MET A 1 -3.75 -8.60 14.27
CA MET A 1 -3.69 -9.21 12.92
C MET A 1 -2.41 -10.02 12.77
N LYS A 2 -2.44 -11.11 11.99
CA LYS A 2 -1.25 -11.93 11.70
C LYS A 2 -0.67 -11.50 10.35
N VAL A 3 0.63 -11.21 10.29
CA VAL A 3 1.35 -10.76 9.08
C VAL A 3 1.05 -11.62 7.85
N ARG A 4 1.00 -12.95 8.00
CA ARG A 4 0.67 -13.89 6.91
C ARG A 4 -0.72 -13.65 6.29
N ASN A 5 -1.71 -13.23 7.09
CA ASN A 5 -3.05 -12.93 6.57
C ASN A 5 -3.06 -11.63 5.77
N GLU A 6 -2.24 -10.65 6.16
CA GLU A 6 -2.09 -9.39 5.43
C GLU A 6 -1.40 -9.62 4.08
N ILE A 7 -0.35 -10.44 4.05
CA ILE A 7 0.35 -10.83 2.81
C ILE A 7 -0.62 -11.48 1.83
N ARG A 8 -1.31 -12.54 2.27
CA ARG A 8 -2.26 -13.25 1.42
C ARG A 8 -3.35 -12.32 0.89
N TRP A 9 -3.87 -11.46 1.76
CA TRP A 9 -4.86 -10.47 1.34
C TRP A 9 -4.27 -9.48 0.34
N LEU A 10 -3.07 -8.94 0.54
CA LEU A 10 -2.43 -8.04 -0.44
C LEU A 10 -2.30 -8.72 -1.81
N GLU A 11 -1.88 -9.98 -1.85
CA GLU A 11 -1.69 -10.78 -3.08
C GLU A 11 -2.98 -11.08 -3.86
N GLU A 12 -4.15 -11.11 -3.20
CA GLU A 12 -5.45 -11.33 -3.86
C GLU A 12 -5.82 -10.22 -4.86
N ASN A 13 -5.18 -9.04 -4.78
CA ASN A 13 -5.43 -7.95 -5.70
C ASN A 13 -4.15 -7.19 -6.08
N LYS A 14 -3.75 -7.32 -7.34
CA LYS A 14 -2.52 -6.69 -7.88
C LYS A 14 -2.49 -5.16 -7.77
N LYS A 15 -3.62 -4.46 -7.96
CA LYS A 15 -3.68 -2.98 -7.85
C LYS A 15 -3.43 -2.56 -6.41
N ARG A 16 -4.07 -3.23 -5.45
CA ARG A 16 -3.88 -3.03 -4.02
C ARG A 16 -2.44 -3.35 -3.59
N PHE A 17 -1.90 -4.48 -4.02
CA PHE A 17 -0.52 -4.88 -3.74
C PHE A 17 0.47 -3.79 -4.18
N ASN A 18 0.36 -3.36 -5.44
CA ASN A 18 1.22 -2.32 -6.00
C ASN A 18 1.08 -0.99 -5.26
N LEU A 19 -0.14 -0.63 -4.85
CA LEU A 19 -0.40 0.58 -4.07
C LEU A 19 0.30 0.54 -2.70
N PHE A 20 0.18 -0.58 -1.99
CA PHE A 20 0.84 -0.79 -0.71
C PHE A 20 2.36 -0.73 -0.82
N VAL A 21 2.94 -1.47 -1.77
CA VAL A 21 4.39 -1.43 -2.04
C VAL A 21 4.83 -0.02 -2.37
N TRP A 22 4.06 0.72 -3.17
CA TRP A 22 4.38 2.09 -3.52
C TRP A 22 4.36 3.02 -2.29
N ALA A 23 3.38 2.86 -1.40
CA ALA A 23 3.24 3.67 -0.19
C ALA A 23 4.39 3.46 0.80
N VAL A 24 4.83 2.21 0.94
CA VAL A 24 5.93 1.87 1.86
C VAL A 24 7.29 2.23 1.25
N LYS A 25 7.50 1.99 -0.05
CA LYS A 25 8.81 2.17 -0.70
C LYS A 25 9.13 3.62 -1.07
N TYR A 26 8.14 4.42 -1.44
CA TYR A 26 8.37 5.78 -1.97
C TYR A 26 7.85 6.89 -1.05
N GLY A 27 7.39 6.53 0.14
CA GLY A 27 6.92 7.49 1.14
C GLY A 27 5.59 8.16 0.74
N PRO A 28 5.19 9.22 1.48
CA PRO A 28 3.81 9.67 1.51
C PRO A 28 3.24 9.95 0.12
N ILE A 29 2.26 9.13 -0.27
CA ILE A 29 1.63 9.26 -1.57
C ILE A 29 0.49 10.26 -1.46
N ARG A 30 0.60 11.39 -2.16
CA ARG A 30 -0.50 12.34 -2.31
C ARG A 30 -1.59 11.78 -3.21
N ALA A 31 -2.85 12.05 -2.86
CA ALA A 31 -4.02 11.76 -3.68
C ALA A 31 -3.86 12.26 -5.13
N ARG A 32 -3.26 13.44 -5.31
CA ARG A 32 -2.94 13.97 -6.65
C ARG A 32 -2.01 13.06 -7.46
N LYS A 33 -0.94 12.56 -6.84
CA LYS A 33 0.05 11.68 -7.47
C LYS A 33 -0.55 10.31 -7.83
N LEU A 34 -1.51 9.83 -7.02
CA LEU A 34 -2.30 8.64 -7.34
C LEU A 34 -3.17 8.85 -8.58
N ARG A 35 -3.89 9.98 -8.66
CA ARG A 35 -4.70 10.32 -9.85
C ARG A 35 -3.85 10.44 -11.11
N GLU A 36 -2.67 11.04 -11.02
CA GLU A 36 -1.74 11.16 -12.15
C GLU A 36 -1.23 9.79 -12.62
N ARG A 37 -0.96 8.86 -11.69
CA ARG A 37 -0.40 7.54 -12.02
C ARG A 37 -1.42 6.58 -12.61
N TYR A 38 -2.65 6.61 -12.11
CA TYR A 38 -3.69 5.64 -12.49
C TYR A 38 -4.76 6.23 -13.43
N GLY A 39 -4.81 7.55 -13.59
CA GLY A 39 -5.85 8.22 -14.37
C GLY A 39 -7.14 8.43 -13.57
N THR A 40 -8.02 9.28 -14.09
CA THR A 40 -9.30 9.63 -13.44
C THR A 40 -10.29 8.47 -13.41
N ASP A 41 -10.26 7.58 -14.40
CA ASP A 41 -11.21 6.46 -14.50
C ASP A 41 -10.91 5.36 -13.47
N ASP A 42 -9.64 5.20 -13.09
CA ASP A 42 -9.21 4.25 -12.04
C ASP A 42 -9.22 4.87 -10.63
N TRP A 43 -9.53 6.16 -10.49
CA TRP A 43 -9.41 6.85 -9.20
C TRP A 43 -10.33 6.29 -8.12
N TRP A 44 -11.58 5.96 -8.46
CA TRP A 44 -12.54 5.42 -7.49
C TRP A 44 -12.10 4.05 -6.92
N PRO A 45 -11.76 3.05 -7.75
CA PRO A 45 -11.17 1.81 -7.27
C PRO A 45 -9.92 2.01 -6.40
N MET A 46 -9.04 2.95 -6.79
CA MET A 46 -7.82 3.24 -6.03
C MET A 46 -8.10 3.86 -4.66
N LYS A 47 -9.14 4.70 -4.55
CA LYS A 47 -9.58 5.26 -3.28
C LYS A 47 -10.12 4.18 -2.34
N VAL A 48 -10.81 3.16 -2.86
CA VAL A 48 -11.24 2.01 -2.05
C VAL A 48 -10.02 1.28 -1.51
N HIS A 49 -9.05 0.96 -2.38
CA HIS A 49 -7.85 0.24 -1.94
C HIS A 49 -7.01 1.00 -0.91
N ILE A 50 -6.85 2.32 -1.03
CA ILE A 50 -6.11 3.07 -0.01
C ILE A 50 -6.85 3.09 1.33
N ASN A 51 -8.18 3.23 1.30
CA ASN A 51 -9.00 3.15 2.50
C ASN A 51 -8.91 1.77 3.16
N ASP A 52 -8.99 0.68 2.39
CA ASP A 52 -8.83 -0.68 2.92
C ASP A 52 -7.47 -0.85 3.62
N LEU A 53 -6.40 -0.25 3.06
CA LEU A 53 -5.06 -0.29 3.65
C LEU A 53 -4.99 0.52 4.96
N VAL A 54 -5.71 1.65 5.04
CA VAL A 54 -5.85 2.46 6.25
C VAL A 54 -6.64 1.73 7.33
N GLU A 55 -7.78 1.14 6.97
CA GLU A 55 -8.64 0.37 7.89
C GLU A 55 -7.91 -0.83 8.49
N ARG A 56 -7.02 -1.45 7.70
CA ARG A 56 -6.16 -2.54 8.17
C ARG A 56 -4.92 -2.08 8.94
N GLY A 57 -4.73 -0.77 9.08
CA GLY A 57 -3.59 -0.19 9.78
C GLY A 57 -2.25 -0.51 9.10
N LEU A 58 -2.23 -0.74 7.78
CA LEU A 58 -1.01 -0.97 7.00
C LEU A 58 -0.41 0.35 6.51
N VAL A 59 -1.27 1.33 6.25
CA VAL A 59 -0.89 2.73 5.97
C VAL A 59 -1.73 3.66 6.84
N GLU A 60 -1.29 4.90 6.97
CA GLU A 60 -2.01 5.96 7.65
C GLU A 60 -2.01 7.23 6.80
N GLU A 61 -3.04 8.04 6.98
CA GLU A 61 -3.12 9.37 6.39
C GLU A 61 -2.31 10.36 7.23
N ALA A 62 -1.37 11.05 6.59
CA ALA A 62 -0.56 12.11 7.17
C ALA A 62 -0.72 13.40 6.35
N GLU A 63 -0.25 14.54 6.86
CA GLU A 63 -0.34 15.85 6.17
C GLU A 63 0.18 15.80 4.72
N GLU A 64 1.22 15.00 4.46
CA GLU A 64 1.85 14.91 3.16
C GLU A 64 1.25 13.83 2.23
N GLY A 65 0.28 13.04 2.69
CA GLY A 65 -0.33 11.92 1.97
C GLY A 65 -0.36 10.62 2.77
N TYR A 66 -0.45 9.48 2.09
CA TYR A 66 -0.52 8.16 2.74
C TYR A 66 0.86 7.54 2.91
N ARG A 67 1.24 7.21 4.16
CA ARG A 67 2.53 6.59 4.50
C ARG A 67 2.34 5.25 5.21
N SER A 68 3.37 4.41 5.26
CA SER A 68 3.35 3.16 6.01
C SER A 68 3.23 3.38 7.52
N THR A 69 2.53 2.47 8.19
CA THR A 69 2.60 2.32 9.65
C THR A 69 3.72 1.35 10.03
N ALA A 70 4.06 1.27 11.31
CA ALA A 70 4.97 0.23 11.82
C ALA A 70 4.48 -1.21 11.56
N SER A 71 3.15 -1.41 11.47
CA SER A 71 2.56 -2.70 11.09
C SER A 71 2.75 -2.97 9.59
N GLY A 72 2.52 -1.95 8.76
CA GLY A 72 2.78 -1.98 7.33
C GLY A 72 4.23 -2.33 7.01
N GLU A 73 5.19 -1.70 7.69
CA GLU A 73 6.61 -2.01 7.49
C GLU A 73 6.94 -3.46 7.78
N LYS A 74 6.43 -4.04 8.88
CA LYS A 74 6.63 -5.48 9.19
C LYS A 74 6.05 -6.39 8.11
N VAL A 75 4.90 -6.04 7.56
CA VAL A 75 4.28 -6.77 6.44
C VAL A 75 5.13 -6.64 5.18
N PHE A 76 5.67 -5.45 4.91
CA PHE A 76 6.55 -5.19 3.77
C PHE A 76 7.88 -5.94 3.86
N GLU A 77 8.52 -6.00 5.03
CA GLU A 77 9.73 -6.82 5.24
C GLU A 77 9.47 -8.30 4.95
N SER A 78 8.32 -8.80 5.39
CA SER A 78 7.93 -10.18 5.13
C SER A 78 7.61 -10.41 3.65
N LEU A 79 7.04 -9.41 2.95
CA LEU A 79 6.81 -9.45 1.52
C LEU A 79 8.10 -9.47 0.72
N LYS A 80 9.11 -8.66 1.10
CA LYS A 80 10.43 -8.66 0.46
C LYS A 80 11.06 -10.04 0.47
N ALA A 81 10.97 -10.75 1.60
CA ALA A 81 11.49 -12.11 1.73
C ALA A 81 10.76 -13.15 0.86
N VAL A 82 9.47 -12.92 0.53
CA VAL A 82 8.65 -13.86 -0.26
C VAL A 82 8.72 -13.57 -1.76
N HIS A 83 8.79 -12.30 -2.15
CA HIS A 83 8.68 -11.86 -3.55
C HIS A 83 9.99 -11.37 -4.16
N ASP A 84 11.12 -11.51 -3.45
CA ASP A 84 12.43 -11.02 -3.86
C ASP A 84 12.39 -9.55 -4.34
N ILE A 85 11.60 -8.74 -3.63
CA ILE A 85 11.45 -7.32 -3.96
C ILE A 85 12.75 -6.64 -3.57
N GLU A 86 13.55 -6.24 -4.57
CA GLU A 86 14.80 -5.50 -4.34
C GLU A 86 14.55 -4.30 -3.41
N SER A 87 15.24 -4.33 -2.27
CA SER A 87 15.43 -3.16 -1.42
C SER A 87 16.19 -2.12 -2.25
N VAL A 88 15.53 -1.01 -2.55
CA VAL A 88 16.18 0.18 -3.13
C VAL A 88 16.46 1.14 -1.99
#